data_AF-A0A6B3GWX4-F1
#
_entry.id   AF-A0A6B3GWX4-F1
#
_cell.length_a   1.000
_cell.length_b   1.000
_cell.length_c   1.000
_cell.angle_alpha   90.00
_cell.angle_beta   90.00
_cell.angle_gamma   90.00
#
_symmetry.space_group_name_H-M   'P 1'
#
loop_
_entity.id
_entity.type
_entity.pdbx_description
1 polymer ?
#
loop_
_entity_poly.entity_id
_entity_poly.type
_entity_poly.pdbx_seq_one_letter_code
_entity_poly.pdbx_strand_id
1 'polypeptide(L)' 'VHVGRPLPYAGLIAAVLASSGVVTDSGGLQKEAFLLERITTTIRPETEWVETVHTGWNVLVPEPHEM' A
#
# COMPACT_ATOMS: atom_id res chain seq x y z
N VAL A 1 5.69 -15.53 4.60
CA VAL A 1 4.76 -15.04 3.56
C VAL A 1 3.67 -16.09 3.36
N HIS A 2 2.40 -15.70 3.35
CA HIS A 2 1.28 -16.57 2.97
C HIS A 2 0.78 -16.14 1.58
N VAL A 3 0.84 -17.04 0.61
CA VAL A 3 0.39 -16.78 -0.76
C VAL A 3 -1.01 -17.36 -0.94
N GLY A 4 -1.96 -16.53 -1.39
CA GLY A 4 -3.36 -16.91 -1.56
C GLY A 4 -3.92 -16.48 -2.90
N ARG A 5 -5.19 -16.85 -3.15
CA ARG A 5 -5.95 -16.31 -4.29
C ARG A 5 -6.30 -14.83 -4.03
N PRO A 6 -6.51 -14.03 -5.08
CA PRO A 6 -7.00 -12.66 -4.92
C PRO A 6 -8.28 -12.61 -4.06
N LEU A 7 -8.31 -11.66 -3.13
CA LEU A 7 -9.48 -11.46 -2.28
C LEU A 7 -10.57 -10.70 -3.05
N PRO A 8 -11.86 -11.03 -2.82
CA PRO A 8 -12.93 -10.11 -3.16
C PRO A 8 -12.72 -8.77 -2.47
N TYR A 9 -13.25 -7.69 -3.06
CA TYR A 9 -13.00 -6.32 -2.58
C TYR A 9 -13.21 -6.14 -1.08
N ALA A 10 -14.36 -6.56 -0.53
CA ALA A 10 -14.64 -6.46 0.89
C ALA A 10 -13.62 -7.23 1.76
N GLY A 11 -13.11 -8.36 1.26
CA GLY A 11 -12.06 -9.13 1.92
C GLY A 11 -10.72 -8.40 1.91
N LEU A 12 -10.37 -7.73 0.81
CA LEU A 12 -9.17 -6.89 0.73
C LEU A 12 -9.23 -5.74 1.75
N ILE A 13 -10.35 -5.03 1.82
CA ILE A 13 -10.54 -3.92 2.77
C ILE A 13 -10.45 -4.42 4.23
N ALA A 14 -11.08 -5.56 4.54
CA ALA A 14 -10.97 -6.16 5.86
C ALA A 14 -9.52 -6.54 6.21
N ALA A 15 -8.76 -7.06 5.26
CA ALA A 15 -7.34 -7.39 5.46
C ALA A 15 -6.48 -6.14 5.70
N VAL A 16 -6.73 -5.05 4.97
CA VAL A 16 -6.03 -3.76 5.15
C VAL A 16 -6.34 -3.16 6.52
N LEU A 17 -7.62 -3.13 6.93
CA LEU A 17 -8.01 -2.63 8.26
C LEU A 17 -7.38 -3.43 9.40
N ALA A 18 -7.18 -4.74 9.20
CA ALA A 18 -6.55 -5.62 10.18
C ALA A 18 -5.01 -5.59 10.14
N SER A 19 -4.40 -4.89 9.18
CA SER A 19 -2.95 -4.86 9.03
C SER A 19 -2.29 -3.73 9.82
N SER A 20 -0.99 -3.88 10.08
CA SER A 20 -0.15 -2.78 10.58
C SER A 20 0.29 -1.82 9.47
N GLY A 21 0.19 -2.24 8.20
CA GLY A 21 0.58 -1.49 7.02
C GLY A 21 0.40 -2.31 5.74
N VAL A 22 0.63 -1.69 4.60
CA VAL A 22 0.45 -2.29 3.26
C VAL A 22 1.72 -2.12 2.45
N VAL A 23 2.16 -3.20 1.80
CA VAL A 23 3.22 -3.14 0.78
C VAL A 23 2.56 -3.42 -0.58
N THR A 24 2.68 -2.50 -1.54
CA THR A 24 1.90 -2.58 -2.79
C THR A 24 2.58 -1.86 -3.95
N ASP A 25 2.26 -2.23 -5.18
CA ASP A 25 2.50 -1.44 -6.40
C ASP A 25 1.18 -0.86 -6.96
N SER A 26 0.02 -1.34 -6.48
CA SER A 26 -1.31 -0.89 -6.91
C SER A 26 -1.59 0.56 -6.50
N GLY A 27 -1.83 1.44 -7.49
CA GLY A 27 -2.20 2.83 -7.26
C GLY A 27 -3.54 3.00 -6.53
N GLY A 28 -4.54 2.16 -6.83
CA GLY A 28 -5.82 2.19 -6.11
C GLY A 28 -5.65 1.87 -4.63
N LEU A 29 -4.88 0.82 -4.33
CA LEU A 29 -4.66 0.37 -2.95
C LEU A 29 -3.84 1.37 -2.13
N GLN A 30 -2.93 2.14 -2.75
CA GLN A 30 -2.24 3.25 -2.07
C GLN A 30 -3.23 4.28 -1.51
N LYS A 31 -4.24 4.67 -2.31
CA LYS A 31 -5.26 5.63 -1.87
C LYS A 31 -6.19 5.05 -0.83
N GLU A 32 -6.61 3.79 -1.01
CA GLU A 32 -7.46 3.09 -0.05
C GLU A 32 -6.77 2.92 1.30
N ALA A 33 -5.51 2.50 1.32
CA ALA A 33 -4.74 2.38 2.56
C ALA A 33 -4.59 3.73 3.27
N PHE A 34 -4.33 4.82 2.53
CA PHE A 34 -4.30 6.17 3.07
C PHE A 34 -5.64 6.58 3.72
N LEU A 35 -6.76 6.34 3.04
CA LEU A 35 -8.11 6.64 3.56
C LEU A 35 -8.49 5.77 4.77
N LEU A 36 -7.94 4.56 4.87
CA LEU A 36 -8.14 3.63 5.97
C LEU A 36 -7.09 3.79 7.09
N GLU A 37 -6.30 4.87 7.04
CA GLU A 37 -5.27 5.20 8.03
C GLU A 37 -4.24 4.07 8.21
N ARG A 38 -3.79 3.48 7.10
CA ARG A 38 -2.73 2.46 7.09
C ARG A 38 -1.50 2.97 6.36
N ILE A 39 -0.34 2.85 7.02
CA ILE A 39 0.96 3.16 6.42
C ILE A 39 1.18 2.26 5.21
N THR A 40 1.69 2.86 4.13
CA THR A 40 1.94 2.18 2.87
C THR A 40 3.41 2.25 2.48
N THR A 41 3.93 1.16 1.95
CA THR A 41 5.23 1.11 1.26
C THR A 41 4.96 0.74 -0.19
N THR A 42 5.22 1.68 -1.09
CA THR A 42 4.95 1.52 -2.51
C THR A 42 6.19 1.06 -3.25
N ILE A 43 6.14 -0.12 -3.87
CA ILE A 43 7.25 -0.67 -4.67
C ILE A 43 7.16 -0.14 -6.11
N ARG A 44 7.30 1.19 -6.25
CA ARG A 44 7.35 1.92 -7.53
C ARG A 44 8.25 3.15 -7.34
N PRO A 45 8.88 3.66 -8.41
CA PRO A 45 9.64 4.91 -8.34
C PRO A 45 8.76 6.16 -8.21
N GLU A 46 7.47 6.06 -8.54
CA GLU A 46 6.54 7.19 -8.56
C GLU A 46 5.12 6.77 -8.12
N THR A 47 4.31 7.78 -7.77
CA THR A 47 2.90 7.60 -7.40
C THR A 47 2.07 8.78 -7.90
N GLU A 48 0.82 8.50 -8.25
CA GLU A 48 -0.21 9.47 -8.57
C GLU A 48 -0.74 10.19 -7.30
N TRP A 49 -0.47 9.62 -6.11
CA TRP A 49 -0.97 10.08 -4.81
C TRP A 49 0.13 10.75 -3.98
N VAL A 50 0.75 11.78 -4.53
CA VAL A 50 1.90 12.48 -3.93
C VAL A 50 1.64 13.01 -2.52
N GLU A 51 0.39 13.35 -2.19
CA GLU A 51 0.00 13.81 -0.87
C GLU A 51 0.27 12.77 0.21
N THR A 52 0.17 11.47 -0.13
CA THR A 52 0.41 10.37 0.81
C THR A 52 1.88 10.28 1.20
N VAL A 53 2.78 10.62 0.27
CA VAL A 53 4.23 10.68 0.52
C VAL A 53 4.57 11.95 1.31
N HIS A 54 4.05 13.10 0.88
CA HIS A 54 4.31 14.38 1.56
C HIS A 54 3.85 14.42 3.01
N THR A 55 2.79 13.67 3.34
CA THR A 55 2.25 13.57 4.70
C THR A 55 2.81 12.39 5.50
N GLY A 56 3.76 11.63 4.95
CA GLY A 56 4.45 10.53 5.62
C GLY A 56 3.65 9.23 5.75
N TRP A 57 2.50 9.13 5.08
CA TRP A 57 1.67 7.92 5.07
C TRP A 57 2.14 6.87 4.07
N ASN A 58 2.92 7.26 3.07
CA ASN A 58 3.45 6.38 2.04
C ASN A 58 4.96 6.64 1.84
N VAL A 59 5.72 5.58 1.63
CA VAL A 59 7.13 5.65 1.24
C VAL A 59 7.30 4.94 -0.09
N LEU A 60 8.01 5.57 -1.03
CA LEU A 60 8.33 4.96 -2.33
C LEU A 60 9.64 4.17 -2.24
N VAL A 61 9.62 2.97 -2.80
CA VAL A 61 10.74 2.05 -2.91
C VAL A 61 10.98 1.80 -4.40
N PRO A 62 11.87 2.56 -5.06
CA PRO A 62 12.15 2.39 -6.48
C PRO A 62 12.87 1.07 -6.76
N GLU A 63 13.87 0.73 -5.95
CA GLU A 63 14.74 -0.44 -6.11
C GLU A 63 14.66 -1.33 -4.87
N PRO A 64 13.63 -2.20 -4.74
CA PRO A 64 13.40 -3.01 -3.53
C PRO A 64 14.50 -4.03 -3.25
N HIS A 65 15.35 -4.34 -4.23
CA HIS A 65 16.43 -5.31 -4.10
C HIS A 65 17.72 -4.70 -3.53
N GLU A 66 17.79 -3.37 -3.42
CA GLU A 66 18.93 -2.64 -2.82
C GLU A 66 18.72 -2.32 -1.33
N MET A 67 17.58 -2.72 -0.77
CA MET A 67 17.20 -2.50 0.64
C MET A 67 17.65 -3.62 1.58
#